data_AF-A0A6G8CQP1-F1
#
_entry.id   AF-A0A6G8CQP1-F1
#
_cell.length_a   1.000
_cell.length_b   1.000
_cell.length_c   1.000
_cell.angle_alpha   90.00
_cell.angle_beta   90.00
_cell.angle_gamma   90.00
#
_symmetry.space_group_name_H-M   'P 1'
#
loop_
_entity.id
_entity.type
_entity.pdbx_description
1 polymer ?
#
loop_
_entity_poly.entity_id
_entity_poly.type
_entity_poly.pdbx_seq_one_letter_code
_entity_poly.pdbx_strand_id
1 'polypeptide(L)'
;MNKVSKVSFLIALSFAGLAASASACAQLVSAAYLKQYNEATDYEPLLASVLQDFSGGGEFYARQVIGECRLVRAQLEQWRKKAAEANQDAPDSPRAKAIALLGGRCENISDARLQDPWVDSERVGGVPDPLITAEQDIIQKIRHTSAAPRERARLAGPDRTFEPGKRILIKLPREQQDPLFIDRLTRKWQLPDPEKSKTRVVYTYLRGSFRPGAEEVVGAASRLAPCEMGLVCDEREFSVAMPCAATGKCDGSREGALRRLFQSRDKDFDNALSTAKELAQSIRDEEGSRLLVLW
;
A
#
# COMPACT_ATOMS: atom_id res chain seq x y z
N MET A 1 68.65 14.75 5.76
CA MET A 1 68.08 13.45 5.36
C MET A 1 67.87 12.63 6.61
N ASN A 2 66.63 12.30 6.96
CA ASN A 2 66.26 11.14 7.79
C ASN A 2 64.73 10.98 7.69
N LYS A 3 64.30 9.95 6.94
CA LYS A 3 62.89 9.59 6.72
C LYS A 3 62.44 8.68 7.85
N VAL A 4 61.36 9.06 8.53
CA VAL A 4 60.63 8.20 9.47
C VAL A 4 59.75 7.25 8.65
N SER A 5 59.98 5.95 8.82
CA SER A 5 59.20 4.87 8.22
C SER A 5 57.92 4.64 9.02
N LYS A 6 56.75 4.79 8.39
CA LYS A 6 55.45 4.37 8.94
C LYS A 6 55.06 3.06 8.27
N VAL A 7 55.06 1.97 9.04
CA VAL A 7 54.47 0.69 8.65
C VAL A 7 53.06 0.66 9.25
N SER A 8 52.04 0.78 8.39
CA SER A 8 50.64 0.57 8.77
C SER A 8 50.22 -0.84 8.38
N PHE A 9 49.81 -1.61 9.38
CA PHE A 9 49.06 -2.85 9.26
C PHE A 9 47.74 -2.61 8.51
N LEU A 10 47.48 -3.41 7.47
CA LEU A 10 46.16 -3.58 6.86
C LEU A 10 45.74 -5.03 7.07
N ILE A 11 44.87 -5.27 8.06
CA ILE A 11 44.03 -6.47 8.11
C ILE A 11 42.71 -6.06 7.47
N ALA A 12 42.54 -6.42 6.20
CA ALA A 12 41.26 -6.35 5.52
C ALA A 12 40.44 -7.58 5.94
N LEU A 13 39.48 -7.38 6.84
CA LEU A 13 38.44 -8.36 7.14
C LEU A 13 37.37 -8.28 6.03
N SER A 14 37.33 -9.33 5.24
CA SER A 14 36.33 -9.63 4.23
C SER A 14 34.99 -10.01 4.89
N PHE A 15 34.08 -9.05 5.01
CA PHE A 15 32.65 -9.29 5.28
C PHE A 15 31.82 -8.61 4.19
N ALA A 16 31.78 -9.22 3.01
CA ALA A 16 30.95 -8.75 1.88
C ALA A 16 30.13 -9.86 1.23
N GLY A 17 29.87 -10.97 1.94
CA GLY A 17 29.28 -12.18 1.35
C GLY A 17 27.86 -12.57 1.79
N LEU A 18 27.23 -11.88 2.76
CA LEU A 18 25.99 -12.38 3.38
C LEU A 18 24.74 -11.50 3.14
N ALA A 19 24.87 -10.28 2.63
CA ALA A 19 23.72 -9.39 2.41
C ALA A 19 23.01 -9.62 1.06
N ALA A 20 23.70 -10.16 0.05
CA ALA A 20 23.15 -10.32 -1.30
C ALA A 20 22.18 -11.53 -1.42
N SER A 21 22.41 -12.59 -0.65
CA SER A 21 21.62 -13.83 -0.72
C SER A 21 20.27 -13.75 0.00
N ALA A 22 20.14 -12.86 0.99
CA ALA A 22 18.87 -12.61 1.68
C ALA A 22 17.89 -11.77 0.82
N SER A 23 18.43 -10.92 -0.05
CA SER A 23 17.64 -9.96 -0.85
C SER A 23 16.86 -10.63 -1.99
N ALA A 24 17.43 -11.64 -2.66
CA ALA A 24 16.72 -12.38 -3.72
C ALA A 24 15.60 -13.28 -3.18
N CYS A 25 15.77 -13.84 -1.98
CA CYS A 25 14.73 -14.68 -1.35
C CYS A 25 13.48 -13.89 -0.95
N ALA A 26 13.65 -12.67 -0.41
CA ALA A 26 12.51 -11.85 0.03
C ALA A 26 11.55 -11.46 -1.12
N GLN A 27 12.07 -11.20 -2.33
CA GLN A 27 11.25 -10.87 -3.51
C GLN A 27 10.44 -12.04 -4.05
N LEU A 28 11.01 -13.25 -4.03
CA LEU A 28 10.30 -14.46 -4.47
C LEU A 28 9.17 -14.83 -3.51
N VAL A 29 9.37 -14.54 -2.22
CA VAL A 29 8.40 -14.79 -1.15
C VAL A 29 7.23 -13.80 -1.22
N SER A 30 7.47 -12.50 -1.40
CA SER A 30 6.38 -11.51 -1.51
C SER A 30 5.49 -11.74 -2.73
N ALA A 31 6.06 -12.14 -3.88
CA ALA A 31 5.28 -12.50 -5.06
C ALA A 31 4.37 -13.72 -4.84
N ALA A 32 4.83 -14.71 -4.06
CA ALA A 32 4.03 -15.89 -3.70
C ALA A 32 2.85 -15.52 -2.78
N TYR A 33 3.08 -14.63 -1.80
CA TYR A 33 2.02 -14.13 -0.94
C TYR A 33 1.01 -13.26 -1.68
N LEU A 34 1.46 -12.40 -2.59
CA LEU A 34 0.57 -11.62 -3.46
C LEU A 34 -0.34 -12.53 -4.29
N LYS A 35 0.23 -13.59 -4.87
CA LYS A 35 -0.54 -14.55 -5.66
C LYS A 35 -1.62 -15.22 -4.80
N GLN A 36 -1.23 -15.73 -3.62
CA GLN A 36 -2.18 -16.33 -2.68
C GLN A 36 -3.26 -15.34 -2.24
N TYR A 37 -2.88 -14.09 -1.95
CA TYR A 37 -3.82 -13.02 -1.59
C TYR A 37 -4.83 -12.74 -2.71
N ASN A 38 -4.35 -12.60 -3.95
CA ASN A 38 -5.17 -12.35 -5.13
C ASN A 38 -6.16 -13.49 -5.43
N GLU A 39 -5.74 -14.74 -5.19
CA GLU A 39 -6.52 -15.95 -5.48
C GLU A 39 -7.39 -16.41 -4.30
N ALA A 40 -7.23 -15.81 -3.12
CA ALA A 40 -7.87 -16.28 -1.90
C ALA A 40 -9.41 -16.17 -1.96
N THR A 41 -10.05 -17.34 -1.81
CA THR A 41 -11.46 -17.46 -1.38
C THR A 41 -11.58 -17.71 0.11
N ASP A 42 -10.48 -18.11 0.75
CA ASP A 42 -10.27 -18.30 2.19
C ASP A 42 -8.85 -17.82 2.52
N TYR A 43 -8.72 -16.95 3.51
CA TYR A 43 -7.44 -16.40 3.92
C TYR A 43 -6.70 -17.27 4.95
N GLU A 44 -7.32 -18.28 5.57
CA GLU A 44 -6.62 -19.10 6.57
C GLU A 44 -5.36 -19.80 6.01
N PRO A 45 -5.33 -20.35 4.77
CA PRO A 45 -4.11 -20.93 4.20
C PRO A 45 -2.99 -19.89 4.00
N LEU A 46 -3.35 -18.70 3.49
CA LEU A 46 -2.40 -17.59 3.35
C LEU A 46 -1.86 -17.20 4.72
N LEU A 47 -2.74 -17.00 5.70
CA LEU A 47 -2.39 -16.61 7.06
C LEU A 47 -1.47 -17.65 7.72
N ALA A 48 -1.78 -18.94 7.59
CA ALA A 48 -0.94 -20.01 8.08
C ALA A 48 0.46 -20.01 7.42
N SER A 49 0.54 -19.71 6.13
CA SER A 49 1.81 -19.61 5.39
C SER A 49 2.65 -18.42 5.84
N VAL A 50 2.07 -17.22 5.90
CA VAL A 50 2.82 -15.98 6.20
C VAL A 50 3.30 -15.93 7.65
N LEU A 51 2.61 -16.60 8.57
CA LEU A 51 3.03 -16.67 9.97
C LEU A 51 4.24 -17.60 10.17
N GLN A 52 4.57 -18.47 9.21
CA GLN A 52 5.78 -19.30 9.23
C GLN A 52 7.04 -18.52 8.79
N ASP A 53 6.87 -17.43 8.04
CA ASP A 53 7.96 -16.57 7.56
C ASP A 53 7.62 -15.09 7.79
N PHE A 54 7.59 -14.73 9.06
CA PHE A 54 7.23 -13.40 9.52
C PHE A 54 8.14 -12.30 8.97
N SER A 55 9.46 -12.54 8.97
CA SER A 55 10.46 -11.54 8.58
C SER A 55 10.62 -11.38 7.07
N GLY A 56 10.06 -12.30 6.27
CA GLY A 56 10.16 -12.28 4.81
C GLY A 56 9.06 -11.48 4.09
N GLY A 57 8.32 -10.61 4.79
CA GLY A 57 7.11 -9.95 4.26
C GLY A 57 5.81 -10.56 4.81
N GLY A 58 5.90 -11.65 5.58
CA GLY A 58 4.73 -12.34 6.10
C GLY A 58 3.97 -11.54 7.15
N GLU A 59 4.65 -10.74 7.97
CA GLU A 59 4.00 -9.88 8.95
C GLU A 59 3.08 -8.86 8.27
N PHE A 60 3.54 -8.26 7.17
CA PHE A 60 2.76 -7.31 6.40
C PHE A 60 1.45 -7.90 5.89
N TYR A 61 1.51 -9.07 5.24
CA TYR A 61 0.33 -9.76 4.73
C TYR A 61 -0.59 -10.23 5.84
N ALA A 62 -0.04 -10.73 6.95
CA ALA A 62 -0.83 -11.14 8.10
C ALA A 62 -1.61 -9.97 8.71
N ARG A 63 -0.97 -8.81 8.89
CA ARG A 63 -1.65 -7.59 9.37
C ARG A 63 -2.74 -7.13 8.40
N GLN A 64 -2.50 -7.21 7.08
CA GLN A 64 -3.51 -6.88 6.07
C GLN A 64 -4.74 -7.79 6.18
N VAL A 65 -4.53 -9.11 6.15
CA VAL A 65 -5.60 -10.12 6.23
C VAL A 65 -6.40 -9.97 7.52
N ILE A 66 -5.73 -9.84 8.66
CA ILE A 66 -6.41 -9.71 9.95
C ILE A 66 -7.20 -8.41 10.01
N GLY A 67 -6.65 -7.30 9.51
CA GLY A 67 -7.35 -6.01 9.44
C GLY A 67 -8.62 -6.08 8.59
N GLU A 68 -8.55 -6.70 7.40
CA GLU A 68 -9.70 -6.94 6.53
C GLU A 68 -10.76 -7.80 7.22
N CYS A 69 -10.34 -8.90 7.84
CA CYS A 69 -11.27 -9.83 8.47
C CYS A 69 -11.91 -9.32 9.76
N ARG A 70 -11.20 -8.49 10.54
CA ARG A 70 -11.82 -7.72 11.64
C ARG A 70 -12.93 -6.82 11.12
N LEU A 71 -12.69 -6.10 10.02
CA LEU A 71 -13.69 -5.23 9.41
C LEU A 71 -14.90 -6.03 8.91
N VAL A 72 -14.66 -7.16 8.22
CA VAL A 72 -15.74 -8.03 7.74
C VAL A 72 -16.54 -8.58 8.91
N ARG A 73 -15.91 -9.20 9.91
CA ARG A 73 -16.61 -9.75 11.10
C ARG A 73 -17.48 -8.71 11.80
N ALA A 74 -16.98 -7.48 11.93
CA ALA A 74 -17.72 -6.39 12.56
C ALA A 74 -18.95 -5.92 11.77
N GLN A 75 -18.99 -6.14 10.46
CA GLN A 75 -19.98 -5.54 9.56
C GLN A 75 -20.88 -6.55 8.84
N LEU A 76 -20.49 -7.83 8.79
CA LEU A 76 -21.10 -8.86 7.94
C LEU A 76 -22.60 -9.01 8.17
N GLU A 77 -23.02 -9.11 9.44
CA GLU A 77 -24.43 -9.24 9.81
C GLU A 77 -25.24 -8.00 9.42
N GLN A 78 -24.65 -6.81 9.58
CA GLN A 78 -25.30 -5.57 9.15
C GLN A 78 -25.46 -5.51 7.64
N TRP A 79 -24.46 -5.97 6.87
CA TRP A 79 -24.54 -6.02 5.42
C TRP A 79 -25.59 -7.01 4.94
N ARG A 80 -25.66 -8.20 5.53
CA ARG A 80 -26.70 -9.22 5.25
C ARG A 80 -28.10 -8.65 5.50
N LYS A 81 -28.32 -8.04 6.66
CA LYS A 81 -29.61 -7.42 7.01
C LYS A 81 -30.02 -6.33 6.00
N LYS A 82 -29.09 -5.43 5.65
CA LYS A 82 -29.34 -4.35 4.68
C LYS A 82 -29.53 -4.85 3.24
N ALA A 83 -28.97 -6.00 2.89
CA ALA A 83 -29.21 -6.62 1.59
C ALA A 83 -30.64 -7.18 1.52
N ALA A 84 -31.07 -7.83 2.60
CA ALA A 84 -32.42 -8.37 2.73
C ALA A 84 -33.51 -7.29 2.72
N GLU A 85 -33.32 -6.22 3.49
CA GLU A 85 -34.25 -5.09 3.52
C GLU A 85 -34.37 -4.37 2.17
N ALA A 86 -33.35 -4.45 1.31
CA ALA A 86 -33.35 -3.79 0.01
C ALA A 86 -34.05 -4.61 -1.10
N ASN A 87 -34.63 -5.78 -0.78
CA ASN A 87 -35.13 -6.76 -1.77
C ASN A 87 -34.06 -7.10 -2.84
N GLN A 88 -32.78 -6.96 -2.50
CA GLN A 88 -31.64 -7.37 -3.35
C GLN A 88 -31.27 -8.84 -3.13
N ASP A 89 -32.18 -9.60 -2.50
CA ASP A 89 -32.10 -11.00 -2.06
C ASP A 89 -32.15 -12.04 -3.18
N ALA A 90 -32.07 -11.64 -4.45
CA ALA A 90 -31.67 -12.61 -5.46
C ALA A 90 -30.26 -13.10 -5.06
N PRO A 91 -30.05 -14.41 -4.81
CA PRO A 91 -28.75 -14.95 -4.39
C PRO A 91 -27.63 -14.57 -5.36
N ASP A 92 -27.99 -14.28 -6.61
CA ASP A 92 -27.10 -13.90 -7.69
C ASP A 92 -26.83 -12.40 -7.83
N SER A 93 -27.38 -11.55 -6.95
CA SER A 93 -27.13 -10.11 -7.02
C SER A 93 -25.65 -9.80 -6.76
N PRO A 94 -25.06 -8.79 -7.44
CA PRO A 94 -23.66 -8.43 -7.23
C PRO A 94 -23.32 -8.14 -5.77
N ARG A 95 -24.26 -7.55 -5.03
CA ARG A 95 -24.12 -7.27 -3.60
C ARG A 95 -24.10 -8.54 -2.76
N ALA A 96 -24.99 -9.50 -3.02
CA ALA A 96 -25.00 -10.78 -2.31
C ALA A 96 -23.69 -11.55 -2.56
N LYS A 97 -23.19 -11.56 -3.81
CA LYS A 97 -21.89 -12.15 -4.17
C LYS A 97 -20.72 -11.49 -3.45
N ALA A 98 -20.68 -10.16 -3.37
CA ALA A 98 -19.63 -9.45 -2.64
C ALA A 98 -19.66 -9.75 -1.13
N ILE A 99 -20.86 -9.83 -0.52
CA ILE A 99 -21.02 -10.22 0.89
C ILE A 99 -20.53 -11.65 1.13
N ALA A 100 -20.90 -12.59 0.24
CA ALA A 100 -20.49 -13.99 0.34
C ALA A 100 -18.98 -14.15 0.15
N LEU A 101 -18.38 -13.45 -0.82
CA LEU A 101 -16.95 -13.43 -1.06
C LEU A 101 -16.18 -12.94 0.18
N LEU A 102 -16.55 -11.77 0.71
CA LEU A 102 -15.88 -11.19 1.88
C LEU A 102 -16.05 -12.07 3.12
N GLY A 103 -17.26 -12.62 3.32
CA GLY A 103 -17.54 -13.55 4.41
C GLY A 103 -16.70 -14.83 4.30
N GLY A 104 -16.68 -15.47 3.13
CA GLY A 104 -15.94 -16.71 2.89
C GLY A 104 -14.44 -16.56 3.09
N ARG A 105 -13.86 -15.43 2.64
CA ARG A 105 -12.44 -15.12 2.86
C ARG A 105 -12.01 -15.15 4.32
N CYS A 106 -12.92 -14.79 5.23
CA CYS A 106 -12.63 -14.61 6.65
C CYS A 106 -13.29 -15.68 7.55
N GLU A 107 -13.96 -16.67 6.95
CA GLU A 107 -14.79 -17.63 7.67
C GLU A 107 -13.98 -18.50 8.64
N ASN A 108 -12.82 -18.98 8.19
CA ASN A 108 -11.99 -19.94 8.91
C ASN A 108 -10.96 -19.30 9.86
N ILE A 109 -10.82 -17.97 9.85
CA ILE A 109 -9.95 -17.27 10.80
C ILE A 109 -10.67 -17.16 12.15
N SER A 110 -10.03 -17.70 13.19
CA SER A 110 -10.57 -17.72 14.55
C SER A 110 -10.57 -16.34 15.20
N ASP A 111 -11.53 -16.10 16.10
CA ASP A 111 -11.61 -14.84 16.86
C ASP A 111 -10.36 -14.58 17.70
N ALA A 112 -9.75 -15.63 18.27
CA ALA A 112 -8.49 -15.51 19.01
C ALA A 112 -7.36 -14.95 18.14
N ARG A 113 -7.28 -15.40 16.87
CA ARG A 113 -6.29 -14.93 15.91
C ARG A 113 -6.60 -13.52 15.42
N LEU A 114 -7.88 -13.17 15.28
CA LEU A 114 -8.28 -11.79 14.99
C LEU A 114 -7.97 -10.86 16.16
N GLN A 115 -8.09 -11.28 17.41
CA GLN A 115 -7.87 -10.42 18.59
C GLN A 115 -6.42 -10.36 19.04
N ASP A 116 -5.50 -10.98 18.31
CA ASP A 116 -4.11 -11.08 18.72
C ASP A 116 -3.42 -9.69 18.79
N PRO A 117 -2.89 -9.26 19.95
CA PRO A 117 -2.37 -7.92 20.14
C PRO A 117 -1.18 -7.55 19.25
N TRP A 118 -0.37 -8.50 18.79
CA TRP A 118 0.83 -8.18 17.99
C TRP A 118 0.48 -7.54 16.65
N VAL A 119 -0.75 -7.76 16.15
CA VAL A 119 -1.24 -7.16 14.91
C VAL A 119 -1.30 -5.63 15.01
N ASP A 120 -1.55 -5.12 16.21
CA ASP A 120 -1.73 -3.70 16.50
C ASP A 120 -0.49 -3.04 17.12
N SER A 121 0.49 -3.82 17.56
CA SER A 121 1.71 -3.33 18.23
C SER A 121 3.00 -3.69 17.49
N GLU A 122 4.07 -2.94 17.73
CA GLU A 122 5.42 -3.34 17.32
C GLU A 122 5.88 -4.57 18.12
N ARG A 123 6.40 -5.59 17.44
CA ARG A 123 6.92 -6.77 18.11
C ARG A 123 8.30 -6.44 18.70
N VAL A 124 8.44 -6.60 20.01
CA VAL A 124 9.73 -6.44 20.70
C VAL A 124 10.57 -7.71 20.51
N GLY A 125 11.77 -7.58 19.94
CA GLY A 125 12.80 -8.64 19.96
C GLY A 125 12.86 -9.60 18.76
N GLY A 126 12.24 -9.28 17.61
CA GLY A 126 12.35 -10.05 16.36
C GLY A 126 13.09 -9.30 15.25
N VAL A 127 13.48 -10.01 14.18
CA VAL A 127 13.89 -9.35 12.92
C VAL A 127 12.64 -8.71 12.32
N PRO A 128 12.60 -7.39 12.13
CA PRO A 128 11.41 -6.71 11.68
C PRO A 128 11.16 -7.01 10.20
N ASP A 129 9.89 -7.14 9.85
CA ASP A 129 9.46 -7.25 8.46
C ASP A 129 9.91 -6.01 7.66
N PRO A 130 10.51 -6.19 6.46
CA PRO A 130 11.06 -5.10 5.67
C PRO A 130 9.99 -4.13 5.16
N LEU A 131 8.77 -4.60 4.87
CA LEU A 131 7.65 -3.77 4.43
C LEU A 131 7.08 -2.97 5.61
N ILE A 132 6.97 -3.59 6.79
CA ILE A 132 6.55 -2.89 8.01
C ILE A 132 7.54 -1.79 8.40
N THR A 133 8.84 -2.12 8.38
CA THR A 133 9.91 -1.14 8.66
C THR A 133 9.84 0.02 7.67
N ALA A 134 9.68 -0.28 6.39
CA ALA A 134 9.53 0.74 5.35
C ALA A 134 8.29 1.62 5.57
N GLU A 135 7.15 1.04 5.94
CA GLU A 135 5.93 1.78 6.27
C GLU A 135 6.17 2.77 7.42
N GLN A 136 6.82 2.31 8.50
CA GLN A 136 7.11 3.12 9.68
C GLN A 136 8.06 4.27 9.34
N ASP A 137 9.14 4.00 8.62
CA ASP A 137 10.08 5.02 8.13
C ASP A 137 9.36 6.07 7.27
N ILE A 138 8.45 5.62 6.41
CA ILE A 138 7.63 6.50 5.59
C ILE A 138 6.74 7.37 6.47
N ILE A 139 5.97 6.77 7.39
CA ILE A 139 5.08 7.50 8.30
C ILE A 139 5.87 8.52 9.14
N GLN A 140 7.06 8.15 9.65
CA GLN A 140 7.91 9.04 10.41
C GLN A 140 8.38 10.23 9.57
N LYS A 141 8.84 9.98 8.34
CA LYS A 141 9.18 11.05 7.39
C LYS A 141 7.98 11.95 7.14
N ILE A 142 6.81 11.36 6.88
CA ILE A 142 5.55 12.10 6.68
C ILE A 142 5.24 13.00 7.86
N ARG A 143 5.30 12.48 9.09
CA ARG A 143 5.07 13.24 10.31
C ARG A 143 6.08 14.38 10.45
N HIS A 144 7.36 14.10 10.25
CA HIS A 144 8.42 15.10 10.37
C HIS A 144 8.22 16.26 9.39
N THR A 145 7.99 15.96 8.11
CA THR A 145 7.72 17.00 7.11
C THR A 145 6.40 17.70 7.37
N SER A 146 5.36 16.99 7.77
CA SER A 146 4.06 17.60 8.11
C SER A 146 4.15 18.57 9.28
N ALA A 147 5.07 18.34 10.23
CA ALA A 147 5.35 19.21 11.38
C ALA A 147 6.34 20.36 11.10
N ALA A 148 7.20 20.27 10.08
CA ALA A 148 8.17 21.32 9.76
C ALA A 148 7.48 22.67 9.44
N PRO A 149 8.07 23.85 9.66
CA PRO A 149 7.51 25.10 9.15
C PRO A 149 7.30 25.01 7.62
N ARG A 150 6.27 25.67 7.06
CA ARG A 150 6.16 25.81 5.59
C ARG A 150 7.35 26.64 5.11
N GLU A 151 8.47 25.98 4.79
CA GLU A 151 9.54 26.67 4.10
C GLU A 151 8.98 27.16 2.77
N ARG A 152 9.11 28.47 2.50
CA ARG A 152 9.00 29.03 1.15
C ARG A 152 10.22 28.59 0.32
N ALA A 153 10.51 27.29 0.31
CA ALA A 153 11.62 26.72 -0.43
C ALA A 153 11.29 26.86 -1.92
N ARG A 154 11.87 27.90 -2.55
CA ARG A 154 12.02 27.95 -4.00
C ARG A 154 12.89 26.76 -4.39
N LEU A 155 12.27 25.66 -4.80
CA LEU A 155 12.99 24.56 -5.42
C LEU A 155 13.67 25.09 -6.69
N ALA A 156 15.01 25.11 -6.69
CA ALA A 156 15.78 25.27 -7.90
C ALA A 156 15.76 23.94 -8.65
N GLY A 157 15.16 23.94 -9.85
CA GLY A 157 14.99 22.77 -10.69
C GLY A 157 13.90 23.00 -11.74
N PRO A 158 13.70 22.08 -12.70
CA PRO A 158 12.68 22.21 -13.75
C PRO A 158 11.22 22.19 -13.21
N ASP A 159 11.01 21.77 -11.96
CA ASP A 159 9.69 21.61 -11.30
C ASP A 159 9.07 22.93 -10.77
N ARG A 160 9.26 24.05 -11.49
CA ARG A 160 8.87 25.42 -11.05
C ARG A 160 7.37 25.71 -11.03
N THR A 161 6.54 24.84 -11.58
CA THR A 161 5.13 25.13 -11.83
C THR A 161 4.18 24.58 -10.76
N PHE A 162 4.68 23.83 -9.79
CA PHE A 162 3.85 23.19 -8.76
C PHE A 162 3.80 24.03 -7.49
N GLU A 163 2.60 24.25 -6.94
CA GLU A 163 2.40 25.01 -5.69
C GLU A 163 3.34 24.56 -4.54
N PRO A 164 3.71 25.47 -3.63
CA PRO A 164 4.53 25.17 -2.46
C PRO A 164 3.75 24.31 -1.44
N GLY A 165 3.69 23.01 -1.69
CA GLY A 165 3.40 21.96 -0.70
C GLY A 165 4.69 21.37 -0.15
N LYS A 166 4.64 20.78 1.05
CA LYS A 166 5.80 20.11 1.64
C LYS A 166 5.95 18.73 1.01
N ARG A 167 7.08 18.43 0.38
CA ARG A 167 7.30 17.19 -0.39
C ARG A 167 8.34 16.31 0.28
N ILE A 168 8.15 14.99 0.21
CA ILE A 168 9.16 14.02 0.65
C ILE A 168 9.50 13.11 -0.50
N LEU A 169 10.78 12.96 -0.80
CA LEU A 169 11.22 11.93 -1.71
C LEU A 169 11.53 10.65 -0.93
N ILE A 170 10.79 9.58 -1.20
CA ILE A 170 11.02 8.27 -0.59
C ILE A 170 11.45 7.32 -1.70
N LYS A 171 12.62 6.73 -1.54
CA LYS A 171 13.13 5.68 -2.44
C LYS A 171 12.64 4.35 -1.91
N LEU A 172 11.93 3.59 -2.76
CA LEU A 172 11.54 2.22 -2.47
C LEU A 172 12.55 1.28 -3.15
N PRO A 173 13.36 0.53 -2.40
CA PRO A 173 14.14 -0.58 -2.92
C PRO A 173 13.25 -1.60 -3.63
N ARG A 174 13.84 -2.40 -4.53
CA ARG A 174 13.11 -3.36 -5.36
C ARG A 174 12.35 -4.39 -4.52
N GLU A 175 12.91 -4.79 -3.39
CA GLU A 175 12.32 -5.67 -2.39
C GLU A 175 11.09 -5.08 -1.67
N GLN A 176 10.82 -3.78 -1.83
CA GLN A 176 9.66 -3.06 -1.27
C GLN A 176 8.66 -2.63 -2.36
N GLN A 177 8.78 -3.16 -3.58
CA GLN A 177 7.87 -2.85 -4.70
C GLN A 177 6.65 -3.79 -4.76
N ASP A 178 6.22 -4.31 -3.61
CA ASP A 178 5.04 -5.14 -3.51
C ASP A 178 3.78 -4.33 -3.86
N PRO A 179 2.93 -4.77 -4.81
CA PRO A 179 1.75 -4.01 -5.24
C PRO A 179 0.77 -3.69 -4.11
N LEU A 180 0.57 -4.62 -3.16
CA LEU A 180 -0.30 -4.42 -2.00
C LEU A 180 0.32 -3.43 -1.01
N PHE A 181 1.64 -3.45 -0.86
CA PHE A 181 2.36 -2.43 -0.11
C PHE A 181 2.24 -1.04 -0.75
N ILE A 182 2.44 -0.92 -2.06
CA ILE A 182 2.24 0.33 -2.80
C ILE A 182 0.80 0.82 -2.67
N ASP A 183 -0.19 -0.08 -2.75
CA ASP A 183 -1.59 0.26 -2.50
C ASP A 183 -1.76 0.87 -1.11
N ARG A 184 -1.20 0.26 -0.07
CA ARG A 184 -1.25 0.80 1.29
C ARG A 184 -0.59 2.16 1.42
N LEU A 185 0.58 2.36 0.79
CA LEU A 185 1.30 3.63 0.84
C LEU A 185 0.55 4.78 0.16
N THR A 186 -0.20 4.50 -0.89
CA THR A 186 -0.96 5.49 -1.67
C THR A 186 -2.37 5.78 -1.12
N ARG A 187 -2.75 5.14 -0.01
CA ARG A 187 -3.99 5.46 0.71
C ARG A 187 -3.91 6.81 1.42
N LYS A 188 -5.08 7.37 1.74
CA LYS A 188 -5.18 8.60 2.54
C LYS A 188 -4.73 8.32 3.97
N TRP A 189 -3.77 9.11 4.44
CA TRP A 189 -3.26 9.01 5.81
C TRP A 189 -3.97 10.00 6.71
N GLN A 190 -4.54 9.52 7.80
CA GLN A 190 -5.09 10.38 8.84
C GLN A 190 -4.02 10.57 9.93
N LEU A 191 -3.43 11.76 9.98
CA LEU A 191 -2.38 12.08 10.94
C LEU A 191 -2.85 13.14 11.92
N PRO A 192 -2.57 13.01 13.22
CA PRO A 192 -2.84 14.08 14.17
C PRO A 192 -2.05 15.33 13.75
N ASP A 193 -2.73 16.46 13.67
CA ASP A 193 -2.11 17.76 13.42
C ASP A 193 -1.40 18.19 14.73
N PRO A 194 -0.08 18.38 14.73
CA PRO A 194 0.63 18.76 15.95
C PRO A 194 0.29 20.19 16.42
N GLU A 195 -0.21 21.06 15.54
CA GLU A 195 -0.52 22.45 15.86
C GLU A 195 -2.00 22.67 16.18
N LYS A 196 -2.87 21.76 15.76
CA LYS A 196 -4.32 21.84 15.95
C LYS A 196 -4.77 20.50 16.50
N SER A 197 -5.65 20.46 17.49
CA SER A 197 -6.28 19.23 18.01
C SER A 197 -7.24 18.54 17.01
N LYS A 198 -6.91 18.58 15.71
CA LYS A 198 -7.63 18.04 14.57
C LYS A 198 -6.76 16.99 13.88
N THR A 199 -7.40 16.10 13.13
CA THR A 199 -6.71 15.15 12.26
C THR A 199 -6.56 15.78 10.88
N ARG A 200 -5.33 15.81 10.35
CA ARG A 200 -5.05 16.20 8.97
C ARG A 200 -5.04 14.95 8.09
N VAL A 201 -5.75 15.02 6.97
CA VAL A 201 -5.63 14.01 5.91
C VAL A 201 -4.44 14.38 5.05
N VAL A 202 -3.47 13.48 4.95
CA VAL A 202 -2.31 13.61 4.07
C VAL A 202 -2.48 12.65 2.90
N TYR A 203 -2.30 13.19 1.71
CA TYR A 203 -2.33 12.42 0.48
C TYR A 203 -0.92 12.07 0.08
N THR A 204 -0.72 10.85 -0.38
CA THR A 204 0.57 10.28 -0.73
C THR A 204 0.51 9.78 -2.17
N TYR A 205 1.33 10.37 -3.03
CA TYR A 205 1.32 10.05 -4.46
C TYR A 205 2.68 9.57 -4.95
N LEU A 206 2.69 8.57 -5.82
CA LEU A 206 3.89 8.10 -6.50
C LEU A 206 4.31 9.14 -7.55
N ARG A 207 5.61 9.45 -7.72
CA ARG A 207 6.06 10.41 -8.74
C ARG A 207 5.98 9.83 -10.15
N GLY A 208 5.49 10.68 -11.05
CA GLY A 208 5.57 10.61 -12.51
C GLY A 208 5.74 12.04 -13.05
N SER A 209 5.85 12.19 -14.36
CA SER A 209 5.98 13.49 -15.04
C SER A 209 4.65 14.24 -15.08
N PHE A 210 4.09 14.58 -13.92
CA PHE A 210 2.75 15.17 -13.86
C PHE A 210 2.74 16.65 -14.21
N ARG A 211 1.55 17.21 -14.43
CA ARG A 211 1.33 18.66 -14.52
C ARG A 211 0.73 19.17 -13.20
N PRO A 212 1.04 20.40 -12.76
CA PRO A 212 0.35 21.04 -11.63
C PRO A 212 -1.15 21.17 -11.89
N GLY A 213 -1.99 21.01 -10.85
CA GLY A 213 -3.45 21.07 -10.98
C GLY A 213 -4.11 19.77 -11.42
N ALA A 214 -3.33 18.67 -11.52
CA ALA A 214 -3.80 17.34 -11.91
C ALA A 214 -3.94 16.39 -10.70
N GLU A 215 -4.14 16.90 -9.48
CA GLU A 215 -4.13 16.11 -8.25
C GLU A 215 -5.15 14.97 -8.28
N GLU A 216 -6.32 15.21 -8.88
CA GLU A 216 -7.35 14.19 -9.06
C GLU A 216 -6.89 13.07 -10.01
N VAL A 217 -6.20 13.42 -11.10
CA VAL A 217 -5.62 12.47 -12.06
C VAL A 217 -4.51 11.66 -11.40
N VAL A 218 -3.64 12.32 -10.62
CA VAL A 218 -2.54 11.69 -9.87
C VAL A 218 -3.07 10.72 -8.81
N GLY A 219 -4.12 11.11 -8.09
CA GLY A 219 -4.76 10.26 -7.09
C GLY A 219 -5.47 9.05 -7.71
N ALA A 220 -6.14 9.25 -8.84
CA ALA A 220 -6.73 8.15 -9.61
C ALA A 220 -5.65 7.20 -10.14
N ALA A 221 -4.56 7.73 -10.69
CA ALA A 221 -3.43 6.96 -11.20
C ALA A 221 -2.74 6.15 -10.08
N SER A 222 -2.54 6.76 -8.91
CA SER A 222 -1.94 6.08 -7.74
C SER A 222 -2.80 4.91 -7.24
N ARG A 223 -4.13 5.01 -7.36
CA ARG A 223 -5.07 3.92 -7.02
C ARG A 223 -5.06 2.76 -8.04
N LEU A 224 -4.66 3.03 -9.29
CA LEU A 224 -4.60 2.07 -10.38
C LEU A 224 -3.23 1.44 -10.58
N ALA A 225 -2.15 2.13 -10.19
CA ALA A 225 -0.78 1.64 -10.35
C ALA A 225 -0.56 0.24 -9.73
N PRO A 226 -1.07 -0.09 -8.51
CA PRO A 226 -0.98 -1.46 -7.98
C PRO A 226 -1.57 -2.52 -8.91
N CYS A 227 -2.63 -2.20 -9.64
CA CYS A 227 -3.28 -3.12 -10.58
C CYS A 227 -2.36 -3.43 -11.77
N GLU A 228 -1.72 -2.41 -12.32
CA GLU A 228 -0.73 -2.52 -13.40
C GLU A 228 0.56 -3.24 -12.94
N MET A 229 0.77 -3.32 -11.62
CA MET A 229 1.88 -4.06 -10.99
C MET A 229 1.51 -5.51 -10.61
N GLY A 230 0.25 -5.93 -10.79
CA GLY A 230 -0.18 -7.32 -10.57
C GLY A 230 -1.12 -7.55 -9.38
N LEU A 231 -1.59 -6.51 -8.69
CA LEU A 231 -2.70 -6.64 -7.75
C LEU A 231 -3.99 -6.91 -8.51
N VAL A 232 -4.78 -7.91 -8.08
CA VAL A 232 -6.15 -8.06 -8.62
C VAL A 232 -6.96 -6.85 -8.22
N CYS A 233 -7.65 -6.23 -9.19
CA CYS A 233 -8.40 -5.00 -9.00
C CYS A 233 -9.83 -5.08 -9.55
N ASP A 234 -10.35 -6.29 -9.70
CA ASP A 234 -11.73 -6.57 -10.14
C ASP A 234 -12.67 -6.74 -8.92
N GLU A 235 -13.86 -7.27 -9.15
CA GLU A 235 -14.87 -7.54 -8.11
C GLU A 235 -14.39 -8.47 -6.97
N ARG A 236 -13.28 -9.21 -7.16
CA ARG A 236 -12.68 -10.05 -6.12
C ARG A 236 -11.86 -9.23 -5.12
N GLU A 237 -11.39 -8.05 -5.52
CA GLU A 237 -10.51 -7.23 -4.70
C GLU A 237 -11.26 -6.61 -3.52
N PHE A 238 -10.66 -6.64 -2.32
CA PHE A 238 -11.33 -6.21 -1.08
C PHE A 238 -11.85 -4.78 -1.18
N SER A 239 -11.04 -3.88 -1.75
CA SER A 239 -11.38 -2.46 -1.92
C SER A 239 -12.50 -2.18 -2.95
N VAL A 240 -12.86 -3.18 -3.76
CA VAL A 240 -13.98 -3.14 -4.72
C VAL A 240 -15.21 -3.84 -4.13
N ALA A 241 -15.02 -5.02 -3.53
CA ALA A 241 -16.09 -5.80 -2.91
C ALA A 241 -16.71 -5.10 -1.69
N MET A 242 -15.90 -4.43 -0.86
CA MET A 242 -16.39 -3.81 0.38
C MET A 242 -17.42 -2.69 0.14
N PRO A 243 -17.19 -1.70 -0.75
CA PRO A 243 -18.22 -0.72 -1.10
C PRO A 243 -19.50 -1.34 -1.67
N CYS A 244 -19.38 -2.40 -2.47
CA CYS A 244 -20.52 -3.15 -3.00
C CYS A 244 -21.33 -3.79 -1.87
N ALA A 245 -20.69 -4.51 -0.95
CA ALA A 245 -21.35 -5.10 0.22
C ALA A 245 -22.01 -4.03 1.12
N ALA A 246 -21.27 -2.97 1.45
CA ALA A 246 -21.70 -1.95 2.39
C ALA A 246 -22.81 -1.03 1.86
N THR A 247 -22.76 -0.64 0.58
CA THR A 247 -23.62 0.41 0.02
C THR A 247 -24.41 0.00 -1.21
N GLY A 248 -24.20 -1.20 -1.76
CA GLY A 248 -24.78 -1.64 -3.03
C GLY A 248 -24.17 -0.98 -4.28
N LYS A 249 -23.15 -0.12 -4.12
CA LYS A 249 -22.40 0.45 -5.23
C LYS A 249 -21.39 -0.57 -5.74
N CYS A 250 -21.86 -1.44 -6.62
CA CYS A 250 -21.05 -2.52 -7.16
C CYS A 250 -20.33 -2.07 -8.43
N ASP A 251 -19.01 -2.02 -8.34
CA ASP A 251 -18.09 -1.81 -9.45
C ASP A 251 -17.52 -3.17 -9.88
N GLY A 252 -17.36 -3.38 -11.19
CA GLY A 252 -16.66 -4.56 -11.69
C GLY A 252 -15.14 -4.48 -11.51
N SER A 253 -14.60 -3.28 -11.27
CA SER A 253 -13.17 -3.05 -11.03
C SER A 253 -12.91 -1.66 -10.43
N ARG A 254 -11.69 -1.46 -9.90
CA ARG A 254 -11.21 -0.12 -9.50
C ARG A 254 -11.24 0.88 -10.66
N GLU A 255 -10.93 0.41 -11.87
CA GLU A 255 -11.03 1.20 -13.09
C GLU A 255 -12.47 1.63 -13.35
N GLY A 256 -13.44 0.71 -13.27
CA GLY A 256 -14.86 1.02 -13.40
C GLY A 256 -15.32 2.06 -12.37
N ALA A 257 -14.87 1.91 -11.12
CA ALA A 257 -15.18 2.85 -10.04
C ALA A 257 -14.68 4.27 -10.36
N LEU A 258 -13.43 4.38 -10.82
CA LEU A 258 -12.85 5.65 -11.22
C LEU A 258 -13.55 6.23 -12.45
N ARG A 259 -13.83 5.41 -13.48
CA ARG A 259 -14.54 5.87 -14.67
C ARG A 259 -15.88 6.50 -14.33
N ARG A 260 -16.61 5.95 -13.35
CA ARG A 260 -17.86 6.55 -12.85
C ARG A 260 -17.65 7.91 -12.17
N LEU A 261 -16.53 8.11 -11.48
CA LEU A 261 -16.18 9.39 -10.86
C LEU A 261 -15.76 10.46 -11.89
N PHE A 262 -15.26 10.03 -13.05
CA PHE A 262 -14.78 10.90 -14.13
C PHE A 262 -15.74 11.00 -15.33
N GLN A 263 -17.02 10.63 -15.21
CA GLN A 263 -17.99 10.57 -16.32
C GLN A 263 -18.10 11.84 -17.18
N SER A 264 -17.80 13.02 -16.65
CA SER A 264 -17.81 14.29 -17.39
C SER A 264 -16.42 14.76 -17.86
N ARG A 265 -15.38 13.95 -17.60
CA ARG A 265 -13.96 14.26 -17.72
C ARG A 265 -13.17 13.08 -18.27
N ASP A 266 -13.64 12.50 -19.39
CA ASP A 266 -13.02 11.32 -20.02
C ASP A 266 -11.53 11.51 -20.30
N LYS A 267 -11.11 12.71 -20.72
CA LYS A 267 -9.69 13.03 -20.92
C LYS A 267 -8.86 12.91 -19.64
N ASP A 268 -9.40 13.30 -18.50
CA ASP A 268 -8.70 13.20 -17.21
C ASP A 268 -8.61 11.74 -16.75
N PHE A 269 -9.64 10.94 -17.06
CA PHE A 269 -9.62 9.50 -16.83
C PHE A 269 -8.60 8.77 -17.71
N ASP A 270 -8.56 9.05 -19.01
CA ASP A 270 -7.58 8.47 -19.93
C ASP A 270 -6.15 8.87 -19.53
N ASN A 271 -5.96 10.14 -19.12
CA ASN A 271 -4.70 10.59 -18.55
C ASN A 271 -4.35 9.80 -17.28
N ALA A 272 -5.30 9.55 -16.38
CA ALA A 272 -5.06 8.78 -15.17
C ALA A 272 -4.64 7.33 -15.48
N LEU A 273 -5.26 6.70 -16.48
CA LEU A 273 -4.90 5.36 -16.94
C LEU A 273 -3.50 5.31 -17.55
N SER A 274 -3.18 6.22 -18.48
CA SER A 274 -1.82 6.31 -19.06
C SER A 274 -0.79 6.52 -17.95
N THR A 275 -1.12 7.41 -17.02
CA THR A 275 -0.21 7.75 -15.94
C THR A 275 -0.02 6.59 -14.96
N ALA A 276 -1.06 5.80 -14.68
CA ALA A 276 -0.94 4.60 -13.85
C ALA A 276 0.04 3.59 -14.44
N LYS A 277 0.01 3.40 -15.77
CA LYS A 277 0.95 2.54 -16.49
C LYS A 277 2.37 3.08 -16.44
N GLU A 278 2.55 4.38 -16.65
CA GLU A 278 3.86 5.03 -16.52
C GLU A 278 4.41 4.90 -15.09
N LEU A 279 3.58 5.06 -14.08
CA LEU A 279 3.95 4.87 -12.67
C LEU A 279 4.36 3.43 -12.40
N ALA A 280 3.56 2.45 -12.79
CA ALA A 280 3.88 1.04 -12.62
C ALA A 280 5.17 0.65 -13.35
N GLN A 281 5.37 1.17 -14.57
CA GLN A 281 6.57 0.92 -15.34
C GLN A 281 7.81 1.58 -14.69
N SER A 282 7.69 2.82 -14.23
CA SER A 282 8.76 3.52 -13.51
C SER A 282 9.18 2.79 -12.23
N ILE A 283 8.20 2.25 -11.49
CA ILE A 283 8.48 1.43 -10.30
C ILE A 283 9.25 0.17 -10.69
N ARG A 284 8.89 -0.49 -11.79
CA ARG A 284 9.58 -1.70 -12.27
C ARG A 284 11.00 -1.45 -12.79
N ASP A 285 11.20 -0.35 -13.53
CA ASP A 285 12.43 -0.11 -14.28
C ASP A 285 13.54 0.55 -13.45
N GLU A 286 13.20 1.38 -12.47
CA GLU A 286 14.20 2.10 -11.70
C GLU A 286 14.71 1.26 -10.52
N GLU A 287 15.97 0.81 -10.59
CA GLU A 287 16.74 0.33 -9.42
C GLU A 287 16.92 1.49 -8.42
N GLY A 288 15.87 1.74 -7.66
CA GLY A 288 15.85 2.65 -6.54
C GLY A 288 15.65 4.13 -6.89
N SER A 289 14.50 4.50 -7.45
CA SER A 289 13.96 5.87 -7.45
C SER A 289 12.44 5.81 -7.72
N ARG A 290 11.53 6.69 -7.27
CA ARG A 290 11.51 7.85 -6.36
C ARG A 290 10.03 8.18 -6.03
N LEU A 291 9.81 8.68 -4.81
CA LEU A 291 8.84 9.70 -4.38
C LEU A 291 7.42 9.33 -3.96
N LEU A 292 7.12 9.75 -2.72
CA LEU A 292 5.80 9.86 -2.12
C LEU A 292 5.50 11.35 -1.91
N VAL A 293 4.82 12.00 -2.84
CA VAL A 293 4.47 13.43 -2.71
C VAL A 293 3.37 13.58 -1.68
N LEU A 294 3.61 14.42 -0.66
CA LEU A 294 2.63 14.78 0.33
C LEU A 294 1.89 16.05 -0.06
N TRP A 295 0.58 16.03 0.14
CA TRP A 295 -0.29 17.19 0.05
C TRP A 295 -1.10 17.33 1.34
#